data_AF-A0A6N8I0Z6-F1
#
_entry.id   AF-A0A6N8I0Z6-F1
#
_cell.length_a   1.000
_cell.length_b   1.000
_cell.length_c   1.000
_cell.angle_alpha   90.00
_cell.angle_beta   90.00
_cell.angle_gamma   90.00
#
_symmetry.space_group_name_H-M   'P 1'
#
loop_
_entity.id
_entity.type
_entity.pdbx_description
1 polymer ?
#
loop_
_entity_poly.entity_id
_entity_poly.type
_entity_poly.pdbx_seq_one_letter_code
_entity_poly.pdbx_strand_id
1 'polypeptide(L)'
;MDELTTMPGNKCILQLRGLRPFLSPKYDLKQHPNYRDTAEADKRNAFDASKLVNRRMKKLNPNEQYTVYEVSADEETAAIDENEDILNYDDVDEPEAFA
;
A
#
# COMPACT_ATOMS: atom_id res chain seq x y z
N MET A 1 27.06 -6.76 5.10
CA MET A 1 25.69 -7.29 4.93
C MET A 1 25.13 -7.94 6.20
N ASP A 2 25.90 -8.11 7.27
CA ASP A 2 25.45 -8.87 8.46
C ASP A 2 24.74 -8.01 9.53
N GLU A 3 25.13 -6.74 9.66
CA GLU A 3 24.66 -5.86 10.75
C GLU A 3 23.17 -5.51 10.63
N LEU A 4 22.66 -5.33 9.40
CA LEU A 4 21.24 -5.04 9.16
C LEU A 4 20.34 -6.23 9.50
N THR A 5 20.82 -7.46 9.24
CA THR A 5 20.12 -8.72 9.55
C THR A 5 20.15 -9.10 11.03
N THR A 6 21.11 -8.55 11.80
CA THR A 6 21.23 -8.76 13.25
C THR A 6 20.51 -7.70 14.12
N MET A 7 19.84 -6.73 13.50
CA MET A 7 19.23 -5.63 14.24
C MET A 7 18.06 -6.12 15.13
N PRO A 8 17.98 -5.70 16.41
CA PRO A 8 16.87 -6.09 17.27
C PRO A 8 15.55 -5.45 16.78
N GLY A 9 14.50 -6.26 16.63
CA GLY A 9 13.23 -5.84 16.01
C GLY A 9 12.45 -4.73 16.74
N ASN A 10 12.88 -4.34 17.94
CA ASN A 10 12.33 -3.21 18.70
C ASN A 10 13.05 -1.87 18.42
N LYS A 11 14.00 -1.83 17.47
CA LYS A 11 14.72 -0.63 17.07
C LYS A 11 14.66 -0.42 15.57
N CYS A 12 14.83 0.82 15.15
CA CYS A 12 14.86 1.25 13.76
C CYS A 12 16.09 2.13 13.52
N ILE A 13 16.56 2.18 12.27
CA ILE A 13 17.54 3.17 11.83
C ILE A 13 16.74 4.38 11.35
N LEU A 14 16.92 5.53 12.00
CA LEU A 14 16.23 6.77 11.67
C LEU A 14 17.21 7.75 11.01
N GLN A 15 16.81 8.29 9.86
CA GLN A 15 17.55 9.32 9.14
C GLN A 15 16.73 10.60 9.10
N LEU A 16 17.27 11.68 9.67
CA LEU A 16 16.69 13.01 9.67
C LEU A 16 17.59 13.95 8.88
N ARG A 17 17.00 14.92 8.16
CA ARG A 17 17.76 15.88 7.36
C ARG A 17 18.72 16.68 8.27
N GLY A 18 20.00 16.71 7.92
CA GLY A 18 21.04 17.40 8.70
C GLY A 18 21.62 16.61 9.89
N LEU A 19 21.18 15.38 10.13
CA LEU A 19 21.76 14.49 11.14
C LEU A 19 22.25 13.18 10.50
N ARG A 20 23.31 12.61 11.08
CA ARG A 20 23.75 11.28 10.67
C ARG A 20 22.72 10.24 11.12
N PRO A 21 22.47 9.19 10.32
CA PRO A 21 21.58 8.10 10.73
C PRO A 21 21.99 7.53 12.08
N PHE A 22 20.99 7.22 12.91
CA PHE A 22 21.21 6.65 14.24
C PHE A 22 20.15 5.60 14.58
N LEU A 23 20.46 4.80 15.59
CA LEU A 23 19.56 3.77 16.09
C LEU A 23 18.54 4.38 17.06
N SER A 24 17.26 4.27 16.76
CA SER A 24 16.18 4.74 17.63
C SER A 24 15.29 3.58 18.09
N PRO A 25 14.71 3.64 19.30
CA PRO A 25 13.70 2.68 19.72
C PRO A 25 12.41 2.87 18.91
N LYS A 26 11.75 1.77 18.56
CA LYS A 26 10.44 1.80 17.92
C LYS A 26 9.40 2.35 18.89
N TYR A 27 8.48 3.14 18.39
CA TYR A 27 7.37 3.65 19.20
C TYR A 27 6.50 2.49 19.73
N ASP A 28 6.17 2.51 21.01
CA ASP A 28 5.29 1.52 21.62
C ASP A 28 3.84 1.83 21.27
N LEU A 29 3.26 0.99 20.42
CA LEU A 29 1.90 1.17 19.91
C LEU A 29 0.86 1.26 21.04
N LYS A 30 1.11 0.63 22.19
CA LYS A 30 0.21 0.66 23.36
C LYS A 30 0.07 2.03 24.00
N GLN A 31 1.04 2.92 23.77
CA GLN A 31 1.02 4.29 24.29
C GLN A 31 0.18 5.23 23.41
N HIS A 32 -0.23 4.80 22.22
CA HIS A 32 -1.02 5.61 21.32
C HIS A 32 -2.43 5.84 21.92
N PRO A 33 -2.96 7.09 21.92
CA PRO A 33 -4.28 7.39 22.49
C PRO A 33 -5.41 6.54 21.88
N ASN A 34 -5.30 6.25 20.58
CA ASN A 34 -6.27 5.44 19.84
C ASN A 34 -5.88 3.95 19.74
N TYR A 35 -4.97 3.46 20.60
CA TYR A 35 -4.55 2.05 20.54
C TYR A 35 -5.74 1.09 20.67
N ARG A 36 -6.76 1.47 21.43
CA ARG A 36 -7.97 0.67 21.68
C ARG A 36 -8.76 0.34 20.41
N ASP A 37 -8.60 1.12 19.36
CA ASP A 37 -9.29 0.94 18.08
C ASP A 37 -8.47 0.11 17.07
N THR A 38 -7.27 -0.32 17.46
CA THR A 38 -6.40 -1.16 16.61
C THR A 38 -6.75 -2.63 16.72
N ALA A 39 -6.37 -3.41 15.70
CA ALA A 39 -6.53 -4.87 15.68
C ALA A 39 -5.65 -5.57 16.73
N GLU A 40 -4.49 -4.98 17.06
CA GLU A 40 -3.60 -5.44 18.12
C GLU A 40 -4.21 -5.35 19.52
N ALA A 41 -5.10 -4.37 19.76
CA ALA A 41 -5.79 -4.21 21.04
C ALA A 41 -7.00 -5.16 21.16
N ASP A 42 -7.82 -5.26 20.11
CA ASP A 42 -8.93 -6.22 20.01
C ASP A 42 -9.04 -6.75 18.57
N LYS A 43 -9.05 -8.07 18.41
CA LYS A 43 -9.22 -8.75 17.11
C LYS A 43 -10.53 -8.36 16.42
N ARG A 44 -11.53 -7.86 17.14
CA ARG A 44 -12.79 -7.36 16.57
C ARG A 44 -12.60 -6.12 15.70
N ASN A 45 -11.56 -5.33 15.97
CA ASN A 45 -11.20 -4.15 15.18
C ASN A 45 -10.42 -4.53 13.90
N ALA A 46 -10.10 -5.81 13.70
CA ALA A 46 -9.42 -6.26 12.50
C ALA A 46 -10.26 -5.92 11.26
N PHE A 47 -9.61 -5.27 10.30
CA PHE A 47 -10.22 -4.92 9.04
C PHE A 47 -10.49 -6.18 8.22
N ASP A 48 -11.73 -6.34 7.75
CA ASP A 48 -12.15 -7.45 6.90
C ASP A 48 -12.55 -6.92 5.53
N ALA A 49 -11.64 -7.09 4.56
CA ALA A 49 -11.84 -6.66 3.17
C ALA A 49 -13.06 -7.34 2.51
N SER A 50 -13.44 -8.54 2.96
CA SER A 50 -14.59 -9.28 2.42
C SER A 50 -15.91 -8.52 2.60
N LYS A 51 -15.99 -7.65 3.63
CA LYS A 51 -17.17 -6.82 3.88
C LYS A 51 -17.35 -5.70 2.86
N LEU A 52 -16.27 -5.26 2.21
CA LEU A 52 -16.31 -4.20 1.20
C LEU A 52 -16.61 -4.75 -0.20
N VAL A 53 -16.28 -6.02 -0.44
CA VAL A 53 -16.51 -6.66 -1.74
C VAL A 53 -17.93 -7.21 -1.80
N ASN A 54 -18.87 -6.37 -2.25
CA ASN A 54 -20.17 -6.86 -2.70
C ASN A 54 -20.04 -7.54 -4.07
N ARG A 55 -19.69 -8.82 -4.09
CA ARG A 55 -19.75 -9.62 -5.33
C ARG A 55 -21.20 -9.64 -5.82
N ARG A 56 -21.46 -9.05 -7.00
CA ARG A 56 -22.82 -8.98 -7.60
C ARG A 56 -23.47 -10.35 -7.76
N MET A 57 -22.69 -11.42 -7.90
CA MET A 57 -23.17 -12.79 -8.07
C MET A 57 -22.75 -13.70 -6.89
N LYS A 58 -23.52 -13.74 -5.79
CA LYS A 58 -23.23 -14.67 -4.67
C LYS A 58 -23.58 -16.13 -5.00
N LYS A 59 -24.59 -16.36 -5.84
CA LYS A 59 -24.97 -17.66 -6.38
C LYS A 59 -25.17 -17.50 -7.89
N LEU A 60 -24.51 -18.33 -8.68
CA LEU A 60 -24.81 -18.46 -10.10
C LEU A 60 -26.07 -19.32 -10.21
N ASN A 61 -27.10 -18.85 -10.90
CA ASN A 61 -28.24 -19.72 -11.15
C ASN A 61 -27.82 -20.82 -12.14
N PRO A 62 -28.13 -22.10 -11.88
CA PRO A 62 -27.74 -23.19 -12.80
C PRO A 62 -28.30 -23.06 -14.22
N ASN A 63 -29.41 -22.33 -14.38
CA ASN A 63 -30.07 -22.08 -15.67
C ASN A 63 -29.74 -20.71 -16.30
N GLU A 64 -28.88 -19.92 -15.68
CA GLU A 64 -28.52 -18.60 -16.20
C GLU A 64 -27.47 -18.76 -17.30
N GLN A 65 -27.83 -18.32 -18.50
CA GLN A 65 -26.92 -18.35 -19.65
C GLN A 65 -25.88 -17.24 -19.46
N TYR A 66 -24.61 -17.60 -19.49
CA TYR A 66 -23.50 -16.66 -19.42
C TYR A 66 -22.58 -16.84 -20.64
N THR A 67 -22.09 -15.71 -21.16
CA THR A 67 -21.10 -15.69 -22.24
C THR A 67 -19.70 -15.66 -21.62
N VAL A 68 -18.87 -16.65 -21.93
CA VAL A 68 -17.46 -16.68 -21.52
C VAL A 68 -16.65 -16.00 -22.62
N TYR A 69 -15.90 -14.97 -22.27
CA TYR A 69 -14.90 -14.36 -23.14
C TYR A 69 -13.53 -14.86 -22.69
N GLU A 70 -12.82 -15.53 -23.60
CA GLU A 70 -11.41 -15.86 -23.38
C GLU A 70 -10.60 -14.58 -23.60
N VAL A 71 -9.89 -14.13 -22.57
CA VAL A 71 -8.93 -13.03 -22.68
C VAL A 71 -7.54 -13.64 -22.78
N SER A 72 -6.95 -13.56 -23.98
CA SER A 72 -5.52 -13.80 -24.17
C SER A 72 -4.76 -12.62 -23.57
N ALA A 73 -3.81 -12.90 -22.68
CA ALA A 73 -2.98 -11.89 -22.00
C ALA A 73 -2.13 -11.04 -22.96
N ASP A 74 -2.15 -11.36 -24.25
CA ASP A 74 -1.36 -10.72 -25.29
C ASP A 74 -2.03 -9.45 -25.86
N GLU A 75 -3.32 -9.20 -25.61
CA GLU A 75 -4.08 -8.12 -26.28
C GLU A 75 -4.41 -6.91 -25.39
N GLU A 76 -4.20 -6.96 -24.08
CA GLU A 76 -4.67 -5.90 -23.15
C GLU A 76 -3.56 -4.99 -22.60
N THR A 77 -2.31 -5.19 -23.01
CA THR A 77 -1.21 -4.23 -22.76
C THR A 77 -1.05 -3.20 -23.89
N ALA A 78 -1.78 -3.31 -25.01
CA ALA A 78 -1.57 -2.46 -26.18
C ALA A 78 -2.35 -1.13 -26.16
N ALA A 79 -3.19 -0.88 -25.15
CA ALA A 79 -4.02 0.33 -25.07
C ALA A 79 -4.02 1.05 -23.71
N ILE A 80 -3.07 0.71 -22.83
CA ILE A 80 -2.62 1.69 -21.83
C ILE A 80 -1.51 2.45 -22.55
N ASP A 81 -1.89 3.53 -23.23
CA ASP A 81 -0.91 4.50 -23.70
C ASP A 81 -0.15 4.98 -22.45
N GLU A 82 1.06 4.45 -22.33
CA GLU A 82 2.13 4.86 -21.44
C GLU A 82 2.42 6.32 -21.75
N ASN A 83 1.52 7.23 -21.36
CA ASN A 83 1.84 8.64 -21.27
C ASN A 83 2.89 8.73 -20.15
N GLU A 84 4.13 8.54 -20.59
CA GLU A 84 5.41 8.57 -19.91
C GLU A 84 5.72 9.94 -19.31
N ASP A 85 4.80 10.58 -18.59
CA ASP A 85 5.08 11.91 -18.00
C ASP A 85 4.30 12.24 -16.72
N ILE A 86 3.54 11.30 -16.13
CA ILE A 86 2.76 11.62 -14.91
C ILE A 86 3.59 11.62 -13.61
N LEU A 87 4.82 11.10 -13.63
CA LEU A 87 5.70 10.97 -12.46
C LEU A 87 7.14 11.46 -12.71
N ASN A 88 7.37 12.33 -13.69
CA ASN A 88 8.66 13.01 -13.75
C ASN A 88 8.68 14.16 -12.73
N TYR A 89 9.48 14.01 -11.66
CA TYR A 89 9.65 15.03 -10.62
C TYR A 89 10.64 16.13 -11.02
N ASP A 90 11.19 16.10 -12.24
CA ASP A 90 12.15 17.09 -12.75
C ASP A 90 11.51 18.47 -12.97
N ASP A 91 10.18 18.56 -13.14
CA ASP A 91 9.47 19.84 -13.34
C ASP A 91 9.21 20.60 -12.02
N VAL A 92 9.43 19.98 -10.85
CA VAL A 92 9.08 20.57 -9.55
C VAL A 92 10.15 21.56 -9.05
N ASP A 93 11.35 21.56 -9.64
CA ASP A 93 12.45 22.45 -9.26
C ASP A 93 12.54 23.72 -10.14
N GLU A 94 11.56 23.99 -11.02
CA GLU A 94 11.58 25.19 -11.88
C GLU A 94 10.99 26.42 -11.15
N PRO A 95 11.81 27.42 -10.75
CA PRO A 95 11.39 28.52 -9.89
C PRO A 95 10.46 29.55 -10.57
N GLU A 96 10.13 29.37 -11.86
CA GLU A 96 9.24 30.25 -12.62
C GLU A 96 7.81 29.68 -12.81
N ALA A 97 7.52 28.46 -12.35
CA ALA A 97 6.20 27.83 -12.54
C ALA A 97 5.00 28.57 -11.88
N PHE A 98 5.27 29.59 -11.06
CA PHE A 98 4.25 30.40 -10.36
C PHE A 98 4.40 31.92 -10.59
N ALA A 99 5.14 32.34 -11.62
CA ALA A 99 5.28 33.75 -12.00
C ALA A 99 4.16 34.22 -12.94
#